data_AF-A0A3D8GSC6-F1
#
_entry.id   AF-A0A3D8GSC6-F1
#
_cell.length_a   1.000
_cell.length_b   1.000
_cell.length_c   1.000
_cell.angle_alpha   90.00
_cell.angle_beta   90.00
_cell.angle_gamma   90.00
#
_symmetry.space_group_name_H-M   'P 1'
#
loop_
_entity.id
_entity.type
_entity.pdbx_description
1 polymer ?
#
loop_
_entity_poly.entity_id
_entity_poly.type
_entity_poly.pdbx_seq_one_letter_code
_entity_poly.pdbx_strand_id
1 'polypeptide(L)'
;MSKFWTKLLLTISVMMVLNGCAAGEKSDGERKTNTGGKTEKSVSTEEQPQAKAELKDVENKTVGTVSFIAHDNHVQIVANIDGLEPGHHGFHIHEKGICERDAKEGPFTTAGGHFNPDDKMHSGHAGDMPSLYVNEDGTASYSNVRSPNH
;
A
#
# COMPACT_ATOMS: atom_id res chain seq x y z
N MET A 1 -52.60 10.45 30.17
CA MET A 1 -52.12 10.77 31.53
C MET A 1 -50.67 11.23 31.43
N SER A 2 -50.42 12.53 31.53
CA SER A 2 -49.10 13.16 31.42
C SER A 2 -48.41 13.27 32.79
N LYS A 3 -47.11 12.98 32.86
CA LYS A 3 -46.20 13.43 33.94
C LYS A 3 -44.86 13.73 33.24
N PHE A 4 -44.57 14.95 32.79
CA PHE A 4 -44.12 16.11 33.56
C PHE A 4 -43.10 15.77 34.65
N TRP A 5 -41.82 15.69 34.27
CA TRP A 5 -40.73 16.00 35.20
C TRP A 5 -39.70 16.91 34.52
N THR A 6 -39.98 18.20 34.71
CA THR A 6 -39.07 19.33 34.96
C THR A 6 -37.57 19.15 34.67
N LYS A 7 -37.11 20.00 33.75
CA LYS A 7 -35.73 20.48 33.57
C LYS A 7 -35.30 21.41 34.72
N LEU A 8 -34.07 21.28 35.21
CA LEU A 8 -33.16 22.27 35.83
C LEU A 8 -31.96 21.46 36.39
N LEU A 9 -30.67 21.75 36.28
CA LEU A 9 -29.94 23.02 36.22
C LEU A 9 -28.65 22.88 35.38
N LEU A 10 -28.39 23.96 34.66
CA LEU A 10 -27.14 24.48 34.11
C LEU A 10 -26.07 24.64 35.21
N THR A 11 -24.83 24.17 35.01
CA THR A 11 -23.63 24.95 35.35
C THR A 11 -22.45 24.57 34.46
N ILE A 12 -21.96 25.61 33.81
CA ILE A 12 -20.78 25.74 32.96
C ILE A 12 -19.51 25.52 33.79
N SER A 13 -18.54 24.78 33.26
CA SER A 13 -17.13 25.03 33.56
C SER A 13 -16.29 24.75 32.32
N VAL A 14 -16.16 25.80 31.49
CA VAL A 14 -15.09 25.93 30.51
C VAL A 14 -13.86 26.36 31.30
N MET A 15 -12.85 25.51 31.40
CA MET A 15 -11.54 25.89 31.91
C MET A 15 -10.52 25.72 30.78
N MET A 16 -10.44 26.79 29.97
CA MET A 16 -9.37 27.04 29.00
C MET A 16 -8.08 27.25 29.79
N VAL A 17 -7.11 26.35 29.66
CA VAL A 17 -5.74 26.57 30.13
C VAL A 17 -4.91 27.00 28.94
N LEU A 18 -4.64 28.30 28.86
CA LEU A 18 -3.66 28.90 27.97
C LEU A 18 -2.29 28.79 28.63
N ASN A 19 -1.41 27.95 28.09
CA ASN A 19 0.03 28.04 28.38
C ASN A 19 0.64 29.08 27.46
N GLY A 20 0.99 30.23 28.04
CA GLY A 20 1.88 31.20 27.41
C GLY A 20 3.34 30.83 27.62
N CYS A 21 4.15 30.94 26.56
CA CYS A 21 5.60 31.02 26.68
C CYS A 21 6.03 32.42 26.24
N ALA A 22 6.67 33.14 27.17
CA ALA A 22 7.30 34.43 26.93
C ALA A 22 8.61 34.25 26.15
N ALA A 23 8.83 35.12 25.16
CA ALA A 23 10.11 35.32 24.52
C ALA A 23 11.04 36.10 25.47
N GLY A 24 12.25 35.58 25.69
CA GLY A 24 13.34 36.23 26.39
C GLY A 24 14.61 36.15 25.53
N GLU A 25 15.36 37.24 25.53
CA GLU A 25 16.35 37.66 24.52
C GLU A 25 17.69 36.90 24.52
N LYS A 26 18.43 37.19 23.43
CA LYS A 26 19.78 36.78 23.05
C LYS A 26 20.83 37.02 24.15
N SER A 27 21.78 36.10 24.26
CA SER A 27 23.17 36.43 24.62
C SER A 27 24.11 35.37 24.07
N ASP A 28 25.05 35.83 23.26
CA ASP A 28 26.17 35.07 22.71
C ASP A 28 27.07 34.52 23.82
N GLY A 29 27.63 33.33 23.58
CA GLY A 29 28.50 32.64 24.54
C GLY A 29 29.16 31.42 23.92
N GLU A 30 30.21 31.66 23.13
CA GLU A 30 31.08 30.64 22.56
C GLU A 30 31.83 29.86 23.67
N ARG A 31 31.62 28.55 23.76
CA ARG A 31 32.63 27.61 24.27
C ARG A 31 32.45 26.22 23.68
N LYS A 32 33.41 25.83 22.83
CA LYS A 32 33.57 24.46 22.33
C LYS A 32 33.91 23.51 23.48
N THR A 33 33.15 22.42 23.60
CA THR A 33 33.67 21.13 24.07
C THR A 33 32.94 19.99 23.36
N ASN A 34 33.75 19.11 22.80
CA ASN A 34 33.44 17.97 21.95
C ASN A 34 32.79 16.85 22.79
N THR A 35 31.56 16.42 22.46
CA THR A 35 31.05 15.09 22.82
C THR A 35 30.01 14.68 21.78
N GLY A 36 30.25 13.56 21.12
CA GLY A 36 29.46 13.06 20.00
C GLY A 36 27.98 12.89 20.34
N GLY A 37 27.16 13.79 19.80
CA GLY A 37 25.73 13.59 19.67
C GLY A 37 25.48 12.69 18.47
N LYS A 38 25.02 11.48 18.73
CA LYS A 38 24.29 10.66 17.74
C LYS A 38 23.25 11.55 17.07
N THR A 39 23.45 11.82 15.79
CA THR A 39 22.36 12.24 14.91
C THR A 39 21.34 11.12 14.94
N GLU A 40 20.26 11.30 15.71
CA GLU A 40 19.04 10.52 15.56
C GLU A 40 18.47 10.84 14.18
N LYS A 41 18.98 10.13 13.18
CA LYS A 41 18.34 9.99 11.89
C LYS A 41 17.03 9.29 12.20
N SER A 42 15.93 10.05 12.17
CA SER A 42 14.58 9.50 12.11
C SER A 42 14.54 8.57 10.90
N VAL A 43 14.74 7.28 11.15
CA VAL A 43 14.52 6.23 10.16
C VAL A 43 13.01 6.20 10.00
N SER A 44 12.52 6.76 8.89
CA SER A 44 11.22 6.33 8.39
C SER A 44 11.34 4.83 8.14
N THR A 45 10.63 4.04 8.94
CA THR A 45 10.46 2.61 8.67
C THR A 45 9.59 2.51 7.43
N GLU A 46 10.21 2.62 6.25
CA GLU A 46 9.58 2.21 4.99
C GLU A 46 9.28 0.72 5.14
N GLU A 47 8.00 0.38 5.27
CA GLU A 47 7.52 -0.98 5.47
C GLU A 47 8.01 -1.86 4.32
N GLN A 48 8.83 -2.86 4.64
CA GLN A 48 9.42 -3.72 3.61
C GLN A 48 8.39 -4.75 3.14
N PRO A 49 8.22 -4.96 1.84
CA PRO A 49 7.27 -5.92 1.33
C PRO A 49 7.70 -7.35 1.69
N GLN A 50 6.74 -8.15 2.13
CA GLN A 50 6.93 -9.54 2.54
C GLN A 50 7.03 -10.47 1.34
N ALA A 51 6.51 -10.07 0.17
CA ALA A 51 6.72 -10.76 -1.09
C ALA A 51 6.89 -9.77 -2.25
N LYS A 52 7.63 -10.20 -3.28
CA LYS A 52 7.79 -9.47 -4.54
C LYS A 52 7.72 -10.45 -5.71
N ALA A 53 7.24 -9.97 -6.85
CA ALA A 53 7.27 -10.67 -8.12
C ALA A 53 7.80 -9.74 -9.22
N GLU A 54 8.67 -10.26 -10.07
CA GLU A 54 9.05 -9.60 -11.32
C GLU A 54 8.04 -9.99 -12.41
N LEU A 55 7.56 -9.01 -13.16
CA LEU A 55 6.77 -9.26 -14.36
C LEU A 55 7.72 -9.32 -15.55
N LYS A 56 7.62 -10.37 -16.36
CA LYS A 56 8.43 -10.58 -17.54
C LYS A 56 7.56 -10.77 -18.77
N ASP A 57 7.99 -10.20 -19.89
CA ASP A 57 7.38 -10.44 -21.19
C ASP A 57 7.89 -11.75 -21.82
N VAL A 58 7.37 -12.08 -23.00
CA VAL A 58 7.74 -13.28 -23.77
C VAL A 58 9.20 -13.26 -24.25
N GLU A 59 9.83 -12.08 -24.30
CA GLU A 59 11.24 -11.90 -24.61
C GLU A 59 12.13 -12.06 -23.35
N ASN A 60 11.54 -12.38 -22.21
CA ASN A 60 12.17 -12.51 -20.89
C ASN A 60 12.77 -11.18 -20.37
N LYS A 61 12.30 -10.05 -20.90
CA LYS A 61 12.62 -8.73 -20.36
C LYS A 61 11.71 -8.46 -19.17
N THR A 62 12.29 -7.96 -18.08
CA THR A 62 11.50 -7.49 -16.93
C THR A 62 10.79 -6.19 -17.31
N VAL A 63 9.45 -6.22 -17.25
CA VAL A 63 8.55 -5.10 -17.58
C VAL A 63 7.94 -4.48 -16.33
N GLY A 64 8.19 -5.04 -15.15
CA GLY A 64 7.70 -4.43 -13.92
C GLY A 64 8.03 -5.24 -12.67
N THR A 65 7.63 -4.69 -11.54
CA THR A 65 7.71 -5.36 -10.24
C THR A 65 6.40 -5.16 -9.50
N VAL A 66 5.91 -6.23 -8.89
CA VAL A 66 4.77 -6.23 -7.96
C VAL A 66 5.31 -6.48 -6.56
N SER A 67 4.92 -5.65 -5.60
CA SER A 67 5.23 -5.81 -4.18
C SER A 67 3.95 -6.06 -3.40
N PHE A 68 4.03 -6.99 -2.46
CA PHE A 68 2.95 -7.34 -1.54
C PHE A 68 3.39 -6.94 -0.13
N ILE A 69 2.69 -5.97 0.43
CA ILE A 69 2.94 -5.44 1.76
C ILE A 69 1.79 -5.92 2.64
N ALA A 70 2.09 -6.87 3.52
CA ALA A 70 1.15 -7.43 4.46
C ALA A 70 1.06 -6.54 5.69
N HIS A 71 -0.16 -6.07 5.95
CA HIS A 71 -0.55 -5.43 7.19
C HIS A 71 -1.45 -6.40 7.99
N ASP A 72 -1.83 -6.04 9.22
CA ASP A 72 -2.56 -6.93 10.14
C ASP A 72 -3.83 -7.57 9.54
N ASN A 73 -4.56 -6.82 8.72
CA ASN A 73 -5.86 -7.23 8.19
C ASN A 73 -6.03 -6.98 6.69
N HIS A 74 -4.95 -6.75 5.95
CA HIS A 74 -4.99 -6.57 4.50
C HIS A 74 -3.60 -6.71 3.88
N VAL A 75 -3.57 -6.91 2.57
CA VAL A 75 -2.36 -6.86 1.75
C VAL A 75 -2.48 -5.69 0.80
N GLN A 76 -1.54 -4.74 0.88
CA GLN A 76 -1.36 -3.75 -0.15
C GLN A 76 -0.52 -4.34 -1.29
N ILE A 77 -1.05 -4.22 -2.50
CA ILE A 77 -0.42 -4.64 -3.75
C ILE A 77 0.00 -3.37 -4.48
N VAL A 78 1.30 -3.23 -4.73
CA VAL A 78 1.86 -2.10 -5.46
C VAL A 78 2.61 -2.62 -6.68
N ALA A 79 2.26 -2.14 -7.87
CA ALA A 79 2.99 -2.47 -9.08
C ALA A 79 3.47 -1.22 -9.81
N ASN A 80 4.69 -1.28 -10.34
CA ASN A 80 5.22 -0.32 -11.29
C ASN A 80 5.66 -1.08 -12.54
N ILE A 81 5.16 -0.64 -13.67
CA ILE A 81 5.25 -1.34 -14.95
C ILE A 81 5.67 -0.35 -16.03
N ASP A 82 6.46 -0.83 -16.98
CA ASP A 82 7.00 -0.08 -18.11
C ASP A 82 7.05 -0.96 -19.37
N GLY A 83 6.88 -0.32 -20.53
CA GLY A 83 7.00 -0.97 -21.83
C GLY A 83 5.84 -1.90 -22.20
N LEU A 84 4.64 -1.68 -21.65
CA LEU A 84 3.41 -2.32 -22.13
C LEU A 84 2.69 -1.44 -23.16
N GLU A 85 1.82 -2.04 -23.97
CA GLU A 85 0.94 -1.29 -24.87
C GLU A 85 -0.05 -0.41 -24.08
N PRO A 86 -0.32 0.84 -24.50
CA PRO A 86 -1.29 1.70 -23.82
C PRO A 86 -2.70 1.11 -23.75
N GLY A 87 -3.43 1.40 -22.67
CA GLY A 87 -4.82 0.98 -22.48
C GLY A 87 -5.05 0.06 -21.27
N HIS A 88 -6.20 -0.62 -21.25
CA HIS A 88 -6.59 -1.50 -20.15
C HIS A 88 -6.07 -2.92 -20.34
N HIS A 89 -5.38 -3.43 -19.31
CA HIS A 89 -4.91 -4.81 -19.22
C HIS A 89 -5.59 -5.54 -18.08
N GLY A 90 -5.88 -6.83 -18.27
CA GLY A 90 -6.27 -7.72 -17.17
C GLY A 90 -5.09 -7.91 -16.22
N PHE A 91 -5.36 -7.92 -14.92
CA PHE A 91 -4.31 -8.08 -13.91
C PHE A 91 -4.74 -9.14 -12.90
N HIS A 92 -3.98 -10.23 -12.80
CA HIS A 92 -4.39 -11.38 -12.01
C HIS A 92 -3.18 -12.04 -11.32
N ILE A 93 -3.41 -12.60 -10.14
CA ILE A 93 -2.50 -13.57 -9.51
C ILE A 93 -2.93 -14.97 -9.95
N HIS A 94 -2.00 -15.78 -10.44
CA HIS A 94 -2.25 -17.16 -10.86
C HIS A 94 -1.98 -18.16 -9.73
N GLU A 95 -2.57 -19.35 -9.84
CA GLU A 95 -2.51 -20.39 -8.80
C GLU A 95 -1.12 -21.02 -8.60
N LYS A 96 -0.22 -20.92 -9.58
CA LYS A 96 1.15 -21.45 -9.51
C LYS A 96 2.18 -20.37 -9.80
N GLY A 97 3.24 -20.34 -8.99
CA GLY A 97 4.42 -19.48 -9.19
C GLY A 97 5.37 -20.00 -10.26
N ILE A 98 4.86 -20.45 -11.42
CA ILE A 98 5.63 -20.99 -12.53
C ILE A 98 5.38 -20.11 -13.76
N CYS A 99 6.43 -19.46 -14.27
CA CYS A 99 6.36 -18.50 -15.37
C CYS A 99 7.15 -18.99 -16.61
N GLU A 100 6.81 -20.16 -17.14
CA GLU A 100 7.51 -20.70 -18.32
C GLU A 100 7.00 -20.02 -19.60
N ARG A 101 7.83 -19.18 -20.23
CA ARG A 101 7.49 -18.47 -21.48
C ARG A 101 7.33 -19.39 -22.69
N ASP A 102 7.99 -20.54 -22.65
CA ASP A 102 8.12 -21.53 -23.73
C ASP A 102 7.33 -22.80 -23.42
N ALA A 103 6.33 -22.69 -22.55
CA ALA A 103 5.38 -23.75 -22.27
C ALA A 103 4.66 -24.21 -23.54
N LYS A 104 4.43 -25.52 -23.64
CA LYS A 104 3.90 -26.20 -24.83
C LYS A 104 2.55 -25.66 -25.31
N GLU A 105 1.67 -25.28 -24.38
CA GLU A 105 0.31 -24.81 -24.69
C GLU A 105 0.25 -23.29 -24.94
N GLY A 106 1.38 -22.59 -24.83
CA GLY A 106 1.51 -21.15 -25.03
C GLY A 106 2.24 -20.47 -23.87
N PRO A 107 2.71 -19.21 -24.06
CA PRO A 107 3.49 -18.52 -23.04
C PRO A 107 2.77 -18.41 -21.69
N PHE A 108 3.50 -18.73 -20.62
CA PHE A 108 3.07 -18.63 -19.21
C PHE A 108 1.86 -19.48 -18.82
N THR A 109 1.39 -20.38 -19.68
CA THR A 109 0.24 -21.26 -19.40
C THR A 109 0.46 -22.20 -18.22
N THR A 110 1.71 -22.46 -17.83
CA THR A 110 2.07 -23.29 -16.66
C THR A 110 1.73 -22.64 -15.32
N ALA A 111 1.45 -21.33 -15.30
CA ALA A 111 0.93 -20.62 -14.13
C ALA A 111 -0.48 -21.11 -13.72
N GLY A 112 -1.21 -21.76 -14.63
CA GLY A 112 -2.56 -22.27 -14.38
C GLY A 112 -3.64 -21.18 -14.41
N GLY A 113 -4.76 -21.44 -13.76
CA GLY A 113 -5.87 -20.48 -13.64
C GLY A 113 -5.55 -19.31 -12.69
N HIS A 114 -6.54 -18.42 -12.50
CA HIS A 114 -6.43 -17.38 -11.48
C HIS A 114 -6.47 -18.03 -10.09
N PHE A 115 -5.77 -17.43 -9.13
CA PHE A 115 -5.75 -17.89 -7.75
C PHE A 115 -7.16 -17.86 -7.14
N ASN A 116 -7.70 -19.03 -6.81
CA ASN A 116 -9.09 -19.21 -6.36
C ASN A 116 -9.18 -20.21 -5.20
N PRO A 117 -8.70 -19.85 -3.99
CA PRO A 117 -8.69 -20.75 -2.83
C PRO A 117 -10.10 -21.09 -2.32
N ASP A 118 -11.09 -20.27 -2.66
CA ASP A 118 -12.49 -20.42 -2.21
C ASP A 118 -13.39 -21.13 -3.24
N ASP A 119 -12.82 -21.62 -4.35
CA ASP A 119 -13.55 -22.30 -5.45
C ASP A 119 -14.78 -21.51 -5.96
N LYS A 120 -14.61 -20.19 -6.11
CA LYS A 120 -15.66 -19.30 -6.65
C LYS A 120 -15.79 -19.47 -8.17
N MET A 121 -17.00 -19.32 -8.71
CA MET A 121 -17.19 -19.19 -10.15
C MET A 121 -16.67 -17.82 -10.64
N HIS A 122 -16.23 -17.76 -11.89
CA HIS A 122 -15.83 -16.50 -12.50
C HIS A 122 -17.07 -15.60 -12.77
N SER A 123 -17.06 -14.30 -12.49
CA SER A 123 -15.96 -13.47 -11.94
C SER A 123 -15.88 -13.48 -10.40
N GLY A 124 -14.70 -13.19 -9.85
CA GLY A 124 -14.53 -12.98 -8.40
C GLY A 124 -13.54 -13.92 -7.72
N HIS A 125 -12.54 -14.44 -8.44
CA HIS A 125 -11.46 -15.19 -7.83
C HIS A 125 -10.63 -14.27 -6.92
N ALA A 126 -10.00 -14.83 -5.88
CA ALA A 126 -9.14 -14.05 -4.98
C ALA A 126 -7.97 -13.37 -5.72
N GLY A 127 -7.53 -13.96 -6.83
CA GLY A 127 -6.50 -13.41 -7.72
C GLY A 127 -6.97 -12.31 -8.67
N ASP A 128 -8.28 -12.04 -8.81
CA ASP A 128 -8.80 -11.09 -9.82
C ASP A 128 -8.62 -9.63 -9.40
N MET A 129 -7.75 -8.86 -10.05
CA MET A 129 -7.53 -7.46 -9.67
C MET A 129 -8.28 -6.48 -10.58
N PRO A 130 -8.60 -5.26 -10.09
CA PRO A 130 -8.96 -4.16 -10.97
C PRO A 130 -7.97 -4.03 -12.12
N SER A 131 -8.46 -3.72 -13.32
CA SER A 131 -7.63 -3.59 -14.52
C SER A 131 -6.46 -2.64 -14.30
N LEU A 132 -5.31 -3.03 -14.83
CA LEU A 132 -4.14 -2.16 -14.94
C LEU A 132 -4.38 -1.20 -16.12
N TYR A 133 -4.27 0.10 -15.87
CA TYR A 133 -4.30 1.10 -16.94
C TYR A 133 -2.87 1.54 -17.26
N VAL A 134 -2.47 1.32 -18.51
CA VAL A 134 -1.16 1.71 -19.05
C VAL A 134 -1.32 3.01 -19.83
N ASN A 135 -0.49 4.00 -19.48
CA ASN A 135 -0.47 5.31 -20.12
C ASN A 135 0.06 5.22 -21.56
N GLU A 136 -0.11 6.31 -22.32
CA GLU A 136 0.39 6.43 -23.70
C GLU A 136 1.92 6.29 -23.82
N ASP A 137 2.68 6.54 -22.75
CA ASP A 137 4.12 6.34 -22.70
C ASP A 137 4.55 4.91 -22.37
N GLY A 138 3.59 4.00 -22.19
CA GLY A 138 3.82 2.58 -21.88
C GLY A 138 4.03 2.29 -20.39
N THR A 139 3.89 3.29 -19.51
CA THR A 139 4.06 3.13 -18.06
C THR A 139 2.74 2.88 -17.34
N ALA A 140 2.77 2.16 -16.22
CA ALA A 140 1.66 2.06 -15.29
C ALA A 140 2.13 2.02 -13.84
N SER A 141 1.44 2.76 -12.97
CA SER A 141 1.51 2.62 -11.52
C SER A 141 0.18 2.13 -10.99
N TYR A 142 0.24 1.10 -10.15
CA TYR A 142 -0.92 0.42 -9.61
C TYR A 142 -0.81 0.33 -8.09
N SER A 143 -1.89 0.64 -7.38
CA SER A 143 -2.02 0.34 -5.96
C SER A 143 -3.42 -0.18 -5.67
N ASN A 144 -3.49 -1.31 -4.99
CA ASN A 144 -4.73 -1.91 -4.53
C ASN A 144 -4.54 -2.48 -3.13
N VAL A 145 -5.62 -2.52 -2.36
CA VAL A 145 -5.63 -3.12 -1.03
C VAL A 145 -6.63 -4.26 -1.05
N ARG A 146 -6.16 -5.46 -0.67
CA ARG A 146 -6.97 -6.66 -0.52
C ARG A 146 -7.16 -7.01 0.93
N SER A 147 -8.40 -7.11 1.38
CA SER A 147 -8.70 -7.58 2.73
C SER A 147 -8.87 -9.11 2.68
N PRO A 148 -8.58 -9.84 3.76
CA PRO A 148 -8.75 -11.29 3.84
C PRO A 148 -10.16 -11.79 3.47
N ASN A 149 -11.16 -10.89 3.50
CA ASN A 149 -12.55 -11.21 3.23
C ASN A 149 -13.10 -10.65 1.90
N HIS A 150 -12.33 -9.85 1.14
CA HIS A 150 -12.76 -9.24 -0.13
C HIS A 150 -11.59 -8.96 -1.08
#